data_AF-A0ABD8ALJ6-F1
#
_entry.id   AF-A0ABD8ALJ6-F1
#
_cell.length_a   1.000
_cell.length_b   1.000
_cell.length_c   1.000
_cell.angle_alpha   90.00
_cell.angle_beta   90.00
_cell.angle_gamma   90.00
#
_symmetry.space_group_name_H-M   'P 1'
#
loop_
_entity.id
_entity.type
_entity.pdbx_description
1 polymer ?
#
loop_
_entity_poly.entity_id
_entity_poly.type
_entity_poly.pdbx_seq_one_letter_code
_entity_poly.pdbx_strand_id
1 'polypeptide(L)'
;MAIIDVIKYDGSPDVFAWKHPETELGTWTQLIVNQSQQAILFKDGRALDMFGPGRHTLSTANIPILNRLVNLPFGGKSPFAAEVWYVNQVSALDVKWGTANPIQIQDPKYNIIVPVRTFGQMGIKISDSRKFLVKLVGTLPEFNQANMINYFRGLIIMNINSMLSSYLIHRKVSVLEINAYIAEISRHFADTVASTFEEFGIELINLYIHNVNLPEEDPSVIRLREALARKAEMDIIGYTYQQERSFDTLEGAAKNEGSMQSDIMGAGLGMGMGVGLGGSFSGEMSQMSKVMSTKETPAVSICKQCHHPNQENSAFCSKCGNSLAEKSVATTDCNNCGHALPKGTKFCPNCGDKYHACPSCGADNAENALECIQCHQPMPSPCPNCNHMNSGHTKFCGNCGTGLSLKCSRCQHEVKPGQKFCLDCGNNLQEGGQA
;
A
#
# COMPACT_ATOMS: atom_id res chain seq x y z
N MET A 1 39.15 -44.19 23.70
CA MET A 1 37.72 -43.88 23.48
C MET A 1 37.01 -44.10 24.81
N ALA A 2 36.21 -43.14 25.25
CA ALA A 2 35.46 -43.27 26.50
C ALA A 2 34.50 -44.47 26.38
N ILE A 3 34.31 -45.20 27.47
CA ILE A 3 33.43 -46.38 27.49
C ILE A 3 31.94 -45.97 27.43
N ILE A 4 31.65 -44.68 27.66
CA ILE A 4 30.33 -44.07 27.67
C ILE A 4 30.49 -42.64 27.12
N ASP A 5 29.94 -42.37 25.94
CA ASP A 5 29.85 -41.01 25.40
C ASP A 5 28.66 -40.29 26.02
N VAL A 6 28.86 -39.05 26.45
CA VAL A 6 27.81 -38.21 27.05
C VAL A 6 27.43 -37.14 26.06
N ILE A 7 26.19 -37.21 25.57
CA ILE A 7 25.60 -36.23 24.68
C ILE A 7 24.70 -35.34 25.51
N LYS A 8 24.96 -34.04 25.45
CA LYS A 8 24.17 -33.00 26.12
C LYS A 8 24.03 -31.80 25.20
N TYR A 9 23.05 -30.97 25.49
CA TYR A 9 22.93 -29.67 24.85
C TYR A 9 24.10 -28.76 25.22
N ASP A 10 24.69 -28.09 24.23
CA ASP A 10 25.78 -27.10 24.40
C ASP A 10 25.55 -25.85 23.52
N GLY A 11 24.33 -25.65 23.01
CA GLY A 11 23.97 -24.51 22.18
C GLY A 11 23.63 -23.25 23.00
N SER A 12 23.49 -22.12 22.32
CA SER A 12 23.15 -20.83 22.95
C SER A 12 21.69 -20.78 23.47
N PRO A 13 21.35 -19.90 24.42
CA PRO A 13 19.99 -19.82 24.98
C PRO A 13 18.91 -19.35 23.99
N ASP A 14 19.28 -18.62 22.93
CA ASP A 14 18.40 -18.05 21.89
C ASP A 14 18.09 -19.01 20.73
N VAL A 15 18.61 -20.24 20.82
CA VAL A 15 18.42 -21.30 19.85
C VAL A 15 17.13 -22.06 20.17
N PHE A 16 16.31 -22.34 19.16
CA PHE A 16 15.11 -23.18 19.31
C PHE A 16 15.37 -24.64 18.96
N ALA A 17 16.20 -24.90 17.96
CA ALA A 17 16.66 -26.25 17.62
C ALA A 17 18.15 -26.27 17.31
N TRP A 18 18.83 -27.29 17.81
CA TRP A 18 20.26 -27.48 17.65
C TRP A 18 20.58 -28.94 17.35
N LYS A 19 21.35 -29.17 16.29
CA LYS A 19 21.87 -30.50 15.93
C LYS A 19 23.20 -30.73 16.64
N HIS A 20 23.28 -31.79 17.42
CA HIS A 20 24.54 -32.21 18.03
C HIS A 20 25.55 -32.62 16.94
N PRO A 21 26.84 -32.25 17.05
CA PRO A 21 27.84 -32.51 16.01
C PRO A 21 28.17 -33.99 15.81
N GLU A 22 28.04 -34.79 16.87
CA GLU A 22 28.32 -36.23 16.82
C GLU A 22 27.14 -37.02 16.28
N THR A 23 27.40 -37.84 15.26
CA THR A 23 26.41 -38.66 14.54
C THR A 23 26.62 -40.17 14.70
N GLU A 24 27.75 -40.59 15.26
CA GLU A 24 28.05 -41.99 15.52
C GLU A 24 27.78 -42.28 17.01
N LEU A 25 26.70 -43.00 17.29
CA LEU A 25 26.20 -43.22 18.65
C LEU A 25 26.44 -44.66 19.09
N GLY A 26 26.86 -44.87 20.34
CA GLY A 26 27.01 -46.19 20.93
C GLY A 26 25.75 -46.68 21.66
N THR A 27 25.62 -48.00 21.82
CA THR A 27 24.49 -48.65 22.53
C THR A 27 24.49 -48.45 24.07
N TRP A 28 25.23 -47.47 24.58
CA TRP A 28 25.27 -47.07 26.00
C TRP A 28 25.49 -45.57 26.19
N THR A 29 25.40 -44.79 25.10
CA THR A 29 25.56 -43.34 25.12
C THR A 29 24.54 -42.72 26.09
N GLN A 30 25.02 -41.83 26.94
CA GLN A 30 24.19 -41.10 27.90
C GLN A 30 23.68 -39.82 27.24
N LEU A 31 22.38 -39.76 27.02
CA LEU A 31 21.68 -38.58 26.52
C LEU A 31 21.14 -37.77 27.70
N ILE A 32 21.59 -36.54 27.86
CA ILE A 32 21.17 -35.63 28.93
C ILE A 32 20.26 -34.54 28.35
N VAL A 33 19.01 -34.50 28.81
CA VAL A 33 17.99 -33.56 28.35
C VAL A 33 17.56 -32.66 29.52
N ASN A 34 17.60 -31.33 29.33
CA ASN A 34 17.20 -30.39 30.38
C ASN A 34 15.66 -30.29 30.54
N GLN A 35 15.18 -29.70 31.64
CA GLN A 35 13.75 -29.59 32.01
C GLN A 35 12.85 -28.92 30.97
N SER A 36 13.38 -28.00 30.17
CA SER A 36 12.64 -27.30 29.10
C SER A 36 13.17 -27.67 27.71
N GLN A 37 13.60 -28.90 27.56
CA GLN A 37 14.16 -29.44 26.33
C GLN A 37 13.54 -30.78 25.98
N GLN A 38 13.60 -31.09 24.70
CA GLN A 38 13.32 -32.40 24.18
C GLN A 38 14.43 -32.79 23.21
N ALA A 39 14.92 -34.02 23.32
CA ALA A 39 15.86 -34.57 22.35
C ALA A 39 15.13 -35.52 21.38
N ILE A 40 15.54 -35.51 20.12
CA ILE A 40 14.93 -36.31 19.05
C ILE A 40 16.03 -36.99 18.25
N LEU A 41 15.91 -38.30 18.06
CA LEU A 41 16.82 -39.05 17.20
C LEU A 41 16.33 -39.05 15.77
N PHE A 42 17.22 -38.74 14.84
CA PHE A 42 16.97 -38.79 13.40
C PHE A 42 17.85 -39.85 12.73
N LYS A 43 17.27 -40.57 11.78
CA LYS A 43 18.01 -41.46 10.88
C LYS A 43 17.30 -41.52 9.53
N ASP A 44 18.08 -41.52 8.46
CA ASP A 44 17.59 -41.58 7.07
C ASP A 44 16.49 -40.54 6.79
N GLY A 45 16.65 -39.33 7.33
CA GLY A 45 15.69 -38.22 7.19
C GLY A 45 14.38 -38.37 7.97
N ARG A 46 14.25 -39.37 8.85
CA ARG A 46 13.06 -39.60 9.67
C ARG A 46 13.32 -39.26 11.12
N ALA A 47 12.40 -38.51 11.72
CA ALA A 47 12.33 -38.35 13.18
C ALA A 47 11.85 -39.68 13.79
N LEU A 48 12.61 -40.26 14.70
CA LEU A 48 12.34 -41.58 15.26
C LEU A 48 11.86 -41.46 16.70
N ASP A 49 12.74 -41.67 17.67
CA ASP A 49 12.43 -41.69 19.09
C ASP A 49 12.67 -40.30 19.73
N MET A 50 11.83 -39.93 20.72
CA MET A 50 11.84 -38.62 21.38
C MET A 50 12.04 -38.79 22.89
N PHE A 51 12.86 -37.94 23.49
CA PHE A 51 13.27 -38.01 24.88
C PHE A 51 12.93 -36.71 25.60
N GLY A 52 12.13 -36.81 26.66
CA GLY A 52 11.85 -35.68 27.55
C GLY A 52 12.99 -35.43 28.55
N PRO A 53 12.78 -34.53 29.53
CA PRO A 53 13.79 -34.18 30.53
C PRO A 53 14.35 -35.38 31.30
N GLY A 54 15.65 -35.33 31.59
CA GLY A 54 16.33 -36.34 32.40
C GLY A 54 17.56 -36.93 31.72
N ARG A 55 18.12 -37.95 32.37
CA ARG A 55 19.24 -38.74 31.83
C ARG A 55 18.69 -40.02 31.22
N HIS A 56 19.05 -40.29 29.97
CA HIS A 56 18.59 -41.45 29.22
C HIS A 56 19.79 -42.23 28.68
N THR A 57 19.84 -43.53 28.97
CA THR A 57 20.84 -44.43 28.37
C THR A 57 20.32 -44.94 27.04
N LEU A 58 20.91 -44.59 25.90
CA LEU A 58 20.48 -45.11 24.60
C LEU A 58 20.68 -46.63 24.55
N SER A 59 19.58 -47.37 24.47
CA SER A 59 19.54 -48.83 24.48
C SER A 59 18.36 -49.32 23.63
N THR A 60 18.45 -50.53 23.09
CA THR A 60 17.40 -51.15 22.26
C THR A 60 15.98 -51.00 22.82
N ALA A 61 15.83 -50.97 24.15
CA ALA A 61 14.54 -50.81 24.83
C ALA A 61 13.92 -49.40 24.74
N ASN A 62 14.74 -48.34 24.71
CA ASN A 62 14.25 -46.95 24.68
C ASN A 62 14.42 -46.25 23.32
N ILE A 63 14.92 -46.98 22.31
CA ILE A 63 14.92 -46.57 20.90
C ILE A 63 14.18 -47.61 20.02
N PRO A 64 12.91 -47.94 20.30
CA PRO A 64 12.21 -49.02 19.62
C PRO A 64 12.03 -48.78 18.11
N ILE A 65 11.82 -47.53 17.68
CA ILE A 65 11.61 -47.22 16.25
C ILE A 65 12.95 -47.31 15.52
N LEU A 66 14.00 -46.71 16.07
CA LEU A 66 15.35 -46.79 15.50
C LEU A 66 15.87 -48.23 15.47
N ASN A 67 15.66 -49.01 16.54
CA ASN A 67 16.13 -50.39 16.60
C ASN A 67 15.51 -51.27 15.50
N ARG A 68 14.20 -51.11 15.24
CA ARG A 68 13.52 -51.84 14.14
C ARG A 68 14.09 -51.52 12.76
N LEU A 69 14.64 -50.32 12.58
CA LEU A 69 15.18 -49.86 11.30
C LEU A 69 16.65 -50.29 11.11
N VAL A 70 17.41 -50.37 12.20
CA VAL A 70 18.85 -50.67 12.15
C VAL A 70 19.16 -52.15 12.40
N ASN A 71 18.20 -52.94 12.90
CA ASN A 71 18.39 -54.34 13.29
C ASN A 71 19.64 -54.52 14.17
N LEU A 72 19.74 -53.73 15.25
CA LEU A 72 20.90 -53.80 16.13
C LEU A 72 21.02 -55.22 16.69
N PRO A 73 22.13 -55.94 16.45
CA PRO A 73 22.29 -57.30 16.97
C PRO A 73 22.26 -57.27 18.49
N PHE A 74 21.51 -58.20 19.08
CA PHE A 74 21.27 -58.28 20.52
C PHE A 74 22.59 -58.21 21.32
N GLY A 75 22.81 -57.10 22.02
CA GLY A 75 23.81 -56.99 23.10
C GLY A 75 25.23 -56.53 22.72
N GLY A 76 25.48 -56.04 21.50
CA GLY A 76 26.81 -55.57 21.09
C GLY A 76 27.01 -54.05 21.25
N LYS A 77 28.21 -53.61 21.66
CA LYS A 77 28.68 -52.21 21.67
C LYS A 77 28.85 -51.64 20.24
N SER A 78 27.96 -51.94 19.30
CA SER A 78 28.09 -51.43 17.93
C SER A 78 27.69 -49.96 17.89
N PRO A 79 28.57 -49.09 17.36
CA PRO A 79 28.18 -47.75 16.94
C PRO A 79 27.11 -47.84 15.87
N PHE A 80 26.20 -46.89 15.85
CA PHE A 80 25.23 -46.70 14.80
C PHE A 80 25.13 -45.23 14.43
N ALA A 81 25.01 -44.97 13.13
CA ALA A 81 24.77 -43.62 12.64
C ALA A 81 23.33 -43.18 12.96
N ALA A 82 23.20 -42.09 13.71
CA ALA A 82 21.96 -41.36 13.98
C ALA A 82 22.29 -39.92 14.45
N GLU A 83 21.44 -38.97 14.10
CA GLU A 83 21.59 -37.58 14.51
C GLU A 83 20.80 -37.30 15.79
N VAL A 84 21.36 -36.50 16.69
CA VAL A 84 20.66 -36.04 17.90
C VAL A 84 20.29 -34.58 17.76
N TRP A 85 19.01 -34.29 17.83
CA TRP A 85 18.45 -32.95 17.80
C TRP A 85 17.93 -32.55 19.16
N TYR A 86 18.35 -31.39 19.65
CA TYR A 86 17.78 -30.76 20.84
C TYR A 86 16.83 -29.65 20.43
N VAL A 87 15.64 -29.65 21.01
CA VAL A 87 14.63 -28.61 20.82
C VAL A 87 14.34 -27.95 22.16
N ASN A 88 14.54 -26.64 22.23
CA ASN A 88 14.25 -25.81 23.38
C ASN A 88 12.76 -25.45 23.39
N GLN A 89 12.06 -25.85 24.44
CA GLN A 89 10.63 -25.61 24.66
C GLN A 89 10.38 -24.46 25.65
N VAL A 90 11.42 -23.67 25.94
CA VAL A 90 11.31 -22.44 26.74
C VAL A 90 10.46 -21.43 25.99
N SER A 91 9.63 -20.69 26.73
CA SER A 91 8.85 -19.59 26.19
C SER A 91 9.75 -18.39 25.90
N ALA A 92 9.94 -18.06 24.62
CA ALA A 92 10.65 -16.87 24.19
C ALA A 92 9.66 -15.71 24.07
N LEU A 93 9.64 -14.81 25.06
CA LEU A 93 8.62 -13.76 25.19
C LEU A 93 8.95 -12.43 24.48
N ASP A 94 10.22 -12.22 24.08
CA ASP A 94 10.70 -10.97 23.47
C ASP A 94 11.15 -11.17 22.01
N VAL A 95 10.32 -11.84 21.21
CA VAL A 95 10.60 -12.04 19.79
C VAL A 95 10.12 -10.82 18.99
N LYS A 96 11.03 -9.87 18.77
CA LYS A 96 10.75 -8.58 18.13
C LYS A 96 10.50 -8.73 16.62
N TRP A 97 9.45 -8.07 16.14
CA TRP A 97 9.09 -8.04 14.72
C TRP A 97 8.79 -6.61 14.27
N GLY A 98 8.91 -6.37 12.96
CA GLY A 98 8.60 -5.07 12.39
C GLY A 98 8.68 -4.99 10.87
N THR A 99 8.02 -3.99 10.32
CA THR A 99 8.07 -3.64 8.90
C THR A 99 9.46 -3.10 8.55
N ALA A 100 10.18 -3.75 7.62
CA ALA A 100 11.46 -3.21 7.12
C ALA A 100 11.25 -1.89 6.38
N ASN A 101 10.30 -1.90 5.45
CA ASN A 101 9.94 -0.77 4.63
C ASN A 101 8.62 -0.19 5.13
N PRO A 102 8.44 1.14 5.08
CA PRO A 102 7.15 1.74 5.34
C PRO A 102 6.07 1.22 4.39
N ILE A 103 4.88 1.04 4.92
CA ILE A 103 3.67 0.65 4.21
C ILE A 103 2.92 1.93 3.82
N GLN A 104 2.59 2.10 2.55
CA GLN A 104 1.82 3.25 2.09
C GLN A 104 0.34 3.06 2.42
N ILE A 105 -0.20 3.90 3.30
CA ILE A 105 -1.60 3.84 3.73
C ILE A 105 -2.28 5.17 3.42
N GLN A 106 -3.48 5.11 2.87
CA GLN A 106 -4.33 6.29 2.69
C GLN A 106 -5.08 6.57 3.99
N ASP A 107 -4.79 7.71 4.61
CA ASP A 107 -5.52 8.15 5.79
C ASP A 107 -6.96 8.54 5.40
N PRO A 108 -7.99 7.93 6.04
CA PRO A 108 -9.39 8.14 5.65
C PRO A 108 -9.96 9.50 6.07
N LYS A 109 -9.33 10.19 7.03
CA LYS A 109 -9.78 11.48 7.57
C LYS A 109 -9.24 12.64 6.74
N TYR A 110 -7.97 12.55 6.33
CA TYR A 110 -7.28 13.60 5.57
C TYR A 110 -7.17 13.29 4.08
N ASN A 111 -7.49 12.06 3.65
CA ASN A 111 -7.43 11.60 2.27
C ASN A 111 -6.03 11.77 1.64
N ILE A 112 -4.99 11.58 2.44
CA ILE A 112 -3.59 11.64 2.01
C ILE A 112 -2.94 10.28 2.16
N ILE A 113 -1.95 10.00 1.32
CA ILE A 113 -1.13 8.79 1.45
C ILE A 113 0.03 9.12 2.38
N VAL A 114 0.21 8.29 3.41
CA VAL A 114 1.31 8.42 4.37
C VAL A 114 2.03 7.08 4.55
N PRO A 115 3.36 7.09 4.66
CA PRO A 115 4.11 5.89 5.00
C PRO A 115 3.95 5.56 6.47
N VAL A 116 3.60 4.31 6.75
CA VAL A 116 3.38 3.79 8.10
C VAL A 116 4.36 2.66 8.37
N ARG A 117 5.06 2.71 9.50
CA ARG A 117 5.84 1.57 10.01
C ARG A 117 5.21 1.04 11.27
N THR A 118 5.26 -0.27 11.42
CA THR A 118 4.71 -0.96 12.59
C THR A 118 5.76 -1.88 13.19
N PHE A 119 5.88 -1.82 14.51
CA PHE A 119 6.81 -2.63 15.29
C PHE A 119 6.08 -3.26 16.47
N GLY A 120 6.54 -4.43 16.88
CA GLY A 120 5.94 -5.16 17.97
C GLY A 120 6.84 -6.28 18.47
N GLN A 121 6.26 -7.09 19.36
CA GLN A 121 6.90 -8.30 19.85
C GLN A 121 5.88 -9.43 19.88
N MET A 122 6.38 -10.66 19.88
CA MET A 122 5.57 -11.85 20.10
C MET A 122 6.26 -12.78 21.09
N GLY A 123 5.44 -13.51 21.84
CA GLY A 123 5.85 -14.61 22.67
C GLY A 123 5.57 -15.92 21.97
N ILE A 124 6.58 -16.77 21.83
CA ILE A 124 6.44 -18.08 21.18
C ILE A 124 6.99 -19.20 22.06
N LYS A 125 6.50 -20.41 21.82
CA LYS A 125 7.00 -21.62 22.44
C LYS A 125 6.91 -22.77 21.45
N ILE A 126 7.91 -23.64 21.42
CA ILE A 126 7.82 -24.87 20.62
C ILE A 126 6.95 -25.88 21.37
N SER A 127 5.77 -26.20 20.81
CA SER A 127 4.80 -27.13 21.41
C SER A 127 4.92 -28.53 20.81
N ASP A 128 5.23 -28.64 19.51
CA ASP A 128 5.44 -29.91 18.80
C ASP A 128 6.81 -29.91 18.13
N SER A 129 7.80 -30.45 18.84
CA SER A 129 9.19 -30.51 18.40
C SER A 129 9.39 -31.31 17.10
N ARG A 130 8.58 -32.36 16.87
CA ARG A 130 8.69 -33.18 15.65
C ARG A 130 8.21 -32.39 14.44
N LYS A 131 7.02 -31.79 14.55
CA LYS A 131 6.44 -30.95 13.50
C LYS A 131 7.34 -29.74 13.20
N PHE A 132 7.88 -29.12 14.24
CA PHE A 132 8.84 -28.01 14.14
C PHE A 132 10.10 -28.38 13.35
N LEU A 133 10.78 -29.47 13.73
CA LEU A 133 12.00 -29.89 13.03
C LEU A 133 11.73 -30.25 11.55
N VAL A 134 10.68 -31.04 11.30
CA VAL A 134 10.39 -31.57 9.95
C VAL A 134 9.90 -30.48 9.00
N LYS A 135 9.06 -29.53 9.48
CA LYS A 135 8.46 -28.52 8.61
C LYS A 135 9.28 -27.22 8.49
N LEU A 136 10.04 -26.85 9.54
CA LEU A 136 10.66 -25.52 9.60
C LEU A 136 12.18 -25.55 9.60
N VAL A 137 12.80 -26.42 10.41
CA VAL A 137 14.27 -26.42 10.56
C VAL A 137 14.97 -27.03 9.36
N GLY A 138 14.39 -28.10 8.79
CA GLY A 138 14.90 -28.72 7.56
C GLY A 138 16.34 -29.22 7.73
N THR A 139 17.27 -28.64 6.98
CA THR A 139 18.69 -29.06 6.94
C THR A 139 19.63 -28.10 7.67
N LEU A 140 19.12 -27.05 8.32
CA LEU A 140 19.96 -26.11 9.07
C LEU A 140 20.62 -26.83 10.25
N PRO A 141 21.89 -26.59 10.62
CA PRO A 141 22.48 -27.19 11.81
C PRO A 141 21.91 -26.60 13.11
N GLU A 142 21.37 -25.38 13.02
CA GLU A 142 20.79 -24.62 14.12
C GLU A 142 19.63 -23.77 13.61
N PHE A 143 18.59 -23.61 14.42
CA PHE A 143 17.50 -22.69 14.18
C PHE A 143 17.32 -21.78 15.40
N ASN A 144 17.58 -20.48 15.22
CA ASN A 144 17.52 -19.48 16.28
C ASN A 144 16.44 -18.41 16.05
N GLN A 145 16.37 -17.42 16.94
CA GLN A 145 15.42 -16.33 16.87
C GLN A 145 15.48 -15.51 15.57
N ALA A 146 16.68 -15.30 15.00
CA ALA A 146 16.82 -14.59 13.73
C ALA A 146 16.23 -15.40 12.58
N ASN A 147 16.43 -16.73 12.56
CA ASN A 147 15.78 -17.60 11.58
C ASN A 147 14.26 -17.52 11.70
N MET A 148 13.73 -17.62 12.91
CA MET A 148 12.28 -17.49 13.17
C MET A 148 11.68 -16.23 12.54
N ILE A 149 12.28 -15.07 12.84
CA ILE A 149 11.80 -13.79 12.29
C ILE A 149 11.86 -13.78 10.76
N ASN A 150 12.95 -14.26 10.16
CA ASN A 150 13.11 -14.25 8.71
C ASN A 150 12.07 -15.12 8.00
N TYR A 151 11.75 -16.31 8.53
CA TYR A 151 10.76 -17.21 7.93
C TYR A 151 9.34 -16.65 8.02
N PHE A 152 8.95 -16.09 9.16
CA PHE A 152 7.58 -15.59 9.38
C PHE A 152 7.39 -14.12 9.00
N ARG A 153 8.45 -13.40 8.62
CA ARG A 153 8.39 -11.98 8.27
C ARG A 153 7.29 -11.64 7.27
N GLY A 154 7.23 -12.39 6.16
CA GLY A 154 6.25 -12.15 5.10
C GLY A 154 4.82 -12.31 5.59
N LEU A 155 4.56 -13.38 6.35
CA LEU A 155 3.26 -13.66 6.95
C LEU A 155 2.82 -12.57 7.94
N ILE A 156 3.73 -12.15 8.82
CA ILE A 156 3.47 -11.09 9.81
C ILE A 156 3.15 -9.77 9.11
N ILE A 157 4.00 -9.35 8.15
CA ILE A 157 3.84 -8.08 7.44
C ILE A 157 2.56 -8.07 6.60
N MET A 158 2.24 -9.17 5.92
CA MET A 158 1.02 -9.28 5.13
C MET A 158 -0.24 -9.11 6.00
N ASN A 159 -0.33 -9.86 7.10
CA ASN A 159 -1.49 -9.85 7.98
C ASN A 159 -1.67 -8.49 8.69
N ILE A 160 -0.59 -7.93 9.25
CA ILE A 160 -0.69 -6.63 9.93
C ILE A 160 -1.08 -5.51 8.97
N ASN A 161 -0.55 -5.52 7.75
CA ASN A 161 -0.90 -4.51 6.74
C ASN A 161 -2.40 -4.60 6.37
N SER A 162 -2.89 -5.81 6.11
CA SER A 162 -4.30 -6.04 5.79
C SER A 162 -5.21 -5.57 6.93
N MET A 163 -4.87 -5.91 8.18
CA MET A 163 -5.63 -5.49 9.36
C MET A 163 -5.60 -3.98 9.59
N LEU A 164 -4.42 -3.35 9.57
CA LEU A 164 -4.30 -1.90 9.77
C LEU A 164 -5.09 -1.13 8.70
N SER A 165 -4.89 -1.48 7.43
CA SER A 165 -5.56 -0.81 6.31
C SER A 165 -7.08 -0.97 6.38
N SER A 166 -7.55 -2.20 6.62
CA SER A 166 -8.98 -2.51 6.81
C SER A 166 -9.58 -1.73 7.99
N TYR A 167 -8.88 -1.72 9.13
CA TYR A 167 -9.35 -1.04 10.34
C TYR A 167 -9.49 0.46 10.13
N LEU A 168 -8.45 1.11 9.57
CA LEU A 168 -8.47 2.55 9.29
C LEU A 168 -9.62 2.91 8.35
N ILE A 169 -9.76 2.21 7.22
CA ILE A 169 -10.80 2.50 6.21
C ILE A 169 -12.20 2.29 6.77
N HIS A 170 -12.48 1.13 7.38
CA HIS A 170 -13.85 0.79 7.81
C HIS A 170 -14.29 1.56 9.05
N ARG A 171 -13.38 1.81 10.02
CA ARG A 171 -13.69 2.61 11.21
C ARG A 171 -13.59 4.11 10.95
N LYS A 172 -13.07 4.52 9.79
CA LYS A 172 -12.77 5.93 9.44
C LYS A 172 -11.90 6.61 10.49
N VAL A 173 -10.95 5.87 11.03
CA VAL A 173 -10.00 6.35 12.06
C VAL A 173 -8.75 6.84 11.35
N SER A 174 -8.23 8.01 11.75
CA SER A 174 -6.95 8.49 11.24
C SER A 174 -5.80 7.62 11.75
N VAL A 175 -4.74 7.48 10.96
CA VAL A 175 -3.52 6.82 11.42
C VAL A 175 -2.92 7.51 12.66
N LEU A 176 -3.15 8.82 12.82
CA LEU A 176 -2.69 9.56 14.00
C LEU A 176 -3.42 9.16 15.29
N GLU A 177 -4.61 8.57 15.16
CA GLU A 177 -5.47 8.14 16.27
C GLU A 177 -5.40 6.63 16.50
N ILE A 178 -4.59 5.90 15.70
CA ILE A 178 -4.56 4.42 15.71
C ILE A 178 -4.06 3.84 17.04
N ASN A 179 -3.24 4.59 17.78
CA ASN A 179 -2.69 4.17 19.07
C ASN A 179 -3.79 3.83 20.09
N ALA A 180 -4.96 4.49 20.01
CA ALA A 180 -6.10 4.19 20.87
C ALA A 180 -6.68 2.77 20.64
N TYR A 181 -6.40 2.15 19.49
CA TYR A 181 -6.96 0.88 19.07
C TYR A 181 -5.93 -0.25 18.97
N ILE A 182 -4.66 0.03 19.28
CA ILE A 182 -3.56 -0.95 19.16
C ILE A 182 -3.84 -2.25 19.94
N ALA A 183 -4.47 -2.17 21.12
CA ALA A 183 -4.79 -3.36 21.92
C ALA A 183 -5.88 -4.25 21.29
N GLU A 184 -6.86 -3.65 20.61
CA GLU A 184 -7.87 -4.39 19.84
C GLU A 184 -7.24 -5.04 18.59
N ILE A 185 -6.47 -4.26 17.83
CA ILE A 185 -5.81 -4.73 16.61
C ILE A 185 -4.80 -5.85 16.93
N SER A 186 -4.05 -5.74 18.04
CA SER A 186 -3.10 -6.77 18.47
C SER A 186 -3.79 -8.10 18.77
N ARG A 187 -4.97 -8.09 19.42
CA ARG A 187 -5.73 -9.32 19.71
C ARG A 187 -6.19 -9.99 18.43
N HIS A 188 -6.83 -9.23 17.53
CA HIS A 188 -7.24 -9.77 16.23
C HIS A 188 -6.05 -10.28 15.40
N PHE A 189 -4.91 -9.59 15.48
CA PHE A 189 -3.71 -10.04 14.80
C PHE A 189 -3.20 -11.36 15.36
N ALA A 190 -3.07 -11.48 16.67
CA ALA A 190 -2.68 -12.72 17.34
C ALA A 190 -3.57 -13.90 16.91
N ASP A 191 -4.90 -13.73 16.99
CA ASP A 191 -5.87 -14.77 16.64
C ASP A 191 -5.76 -15.21 15.18
N THR A 192 -5.50 -14.24 14.28
CA THR A 192 -5.39 -14.51 12.83
C THR A 192 -4.17 -15.36 12.51
N VAL A 193 -3.02 -15.09 13.12
CA VAL A 193 -1.77 -15.79 12.79
C VAL A 193 -1.51 -17.04 13.63
N ALA A 194 -2.14 -17.18 14.79
CA ALA A 194 -1.91 -18.28 15.73
C ALA A 194 -2.01 -19.66 15.06
N SER A 195 -3.08 -19.90 14.29
CA SER A 195 -3.30 -21.16 13.57
C SER A 195 -2.15 -21.52 12.62
N THR A 196 -1.58 -20.52 11.94
CA THR A 196 -0.46 -20.77 11.02
C THR A 196 0.81 -21.13 11.78
N PHE A 197 1.09 -20.51 12.93
CA PHE A 197 2.22 -20.92 13.78
C PHE A 197 2.07 -22.36 14.28
N GLU A 198 0.85 -22.77 14.67
CA GLU A 198 0.56 -24.13 15.13
C GLU A 198 0.81 -25.19 14.03
N GLU A 199 0.58 -24.85 12.76
CA GLU A 199 0.89 -25.72 11.62
C GLU A 199 2.38 -26.06 11.51
N PHE A 200 3.26 -25.23 12.08
CA PHE A 200 4.71 -25.45 12.18
C PHE A 200 5.16 -25.94 13.57
N GLY A 201 4.23 -26.28 14.47
CA GLY A 201 4.55 -26.78 15.81
C GLY A 201 4.97 -25.70 16.80
N ILE A 202 4.62 -24.45 16.49
CA ILE A 202 4.90 -23.29 17.33
C ILE A 202 3.58 -22.81 17.95
N GLU A 203 3.57 -22.68 19.27
CA GLU A 203 2.50 -22.03 20.02
C GLU A 203 2.80 -20.53 20.09
N LEU A 204 1.85 -19.71 19.64
CA LEU A 204 1.89 -18.26 19.82
C LEU A 204 1.24 -17.90 21.17
N ILE A 205 2.06 -17.52 22.15
CA ILE A 205 1.61 -17.18 23.51
C ILE A 205 0.91 -15.81 23.50
N ASN A 206 1.56 -14.84 22.87
CA ASN A 206 1.03 -13.49 22.72
C ASN A 206 1.66 -12.80 21.51
N LEU A 207 0.96 -11.79 21.01
CA LEU A 207 1.48 -10.91 19.97
C LEU A 207 0.98 -9.50 20.25
N TYR A 208 1.90 -8.55 20.31
CA TYR A 208 1.60 -7.16 20.58
C TYR A 208 2.19 -6.27 19.49
N ILE A 209 1.39 -5.30 19.07
CA ILE A 209 1.87 -4.13 18.34
C ILE A 209 2.27 -3.10 19.39
N HIS A 210 3.51 -2.64 19.37
CA HIS A 210 3.99 -1.62 20.32
C HIS A 210 3.81 -0.21 19.80
N ASN A 211 4.08 -0.02 18.51
CA ASN A 211 4.08 1.30 17.92
C ASN A 211 3.70 1.24 16.44
N VAL A 212 2.84 2.17 16.04
CA VAL A 212 2.55 2.51 14.65
C VAL A 212 3.01 3.95 14.45
N ASN A 213 4.10 4.14 13.70
CA ASN A 213 4.67 5.48 13.48
C ASN A 213 4.70 5.87 12.01
N LEU A 214 4.78 7.19 11.83
CA LEU A 214 4.99 7.84 10.55
C LEU A 214 6.45 8.32 10.53
N PRO A 215 7.26 7.96 9.52
CA PRO A 215 8.60 8.51 9.35
C PRO A 215 8.56 10.05 9.28
N GLU A 216 9.23 10.72 10.22
CA GLU A 216 9.14 12.19 10.38
C GLU A 216 9.74 12.95 9.21
N GLU A 217 10.72 12.34 8.55
CA GLU A 217 11.45 12.87 7.40
C GLU A 217 10.66 12.75 6.08
N ASP A 218 9.51 12.06 6.07
CA ASP A 218 8.74 11.88 4.84
C ASP A 218 8.01 13.18 4.44
N PRO A 219 8.13 13.64 3.18
CA PRO A 219 7.49 14.88 2.72
C PRO A 219 5.97 14.91 2.92
N SER A 220 5.29 13.76 2.85
CA SER A 220 3.84 13.66 3.04
C SER A 220 3.47 13.86 4.51
N VAL A 221 4.31 13.36 5.42
CA VAL A 221 4.15 13.51 6.87
C VAL A 221 4.43 14.95 7.30
N ILE A 222 5.49 15.56 6.76
CA ILE A 222 5.81 16.98 7.00
C ILE A 222 4.63 17.86 6.58
N ARG A 223 4.14 17.70 5.34
CA ARG A 223 2.98 18.46 4.83
C ARG A 223 1.73 18.26 5.67
N LEU A 224 1.46 17.02 6.13
CA LEU A 224 0.34 16.75 7.03
C LEU A 224 0.48 17.53 8.34
N ARG A 225 1.66 17.48 8.97
CA ARG A 225 1.92 18.18 10.22
C ARG A 225 1.80 19.69 10.07
N GLU A 226 2.35 20.27 9.01
CA GLU A 226 2.23 21.70 8.70
C GLU A 226 0.77 22.11 8.50
N ALA A 227 -0.01 21.33 7.76
CA ALA A 227 -1.43 21.59 7.55
C ALA A 227 -2.24 21.52 8.86
N LEU A 228 -1.92 20.53 9.71
CA LEU A 228 -2.55 20.39 11.03
C LEU A 228 -2.14 21.52 11.99
N ALA A 229 -0.89 21.94 11.97
CA ALA A 229 -0.39 23.06 12.77
C ALA A 229 -1.09 24.36 12.36
N ARG A 230 -1.12 24.67 11.05
CA ARG A 230 -1.82 25.86 10.54
C ARG A 230 -3.31 25.84 10.86
N LYS A 231 -3.95 24.67 10.76
CA LYS A 231 -5.35 24.51 11.18
C LYS A 231 -5.52 24.80 12.67
N ALA A 232 -4.66 24.26 13.52
CA ALA A 232 -4.71 24.52 14.95
C ALA A 232 -4.47 26.00 15.29
N GLU A 233 -3.52 26.66 14.62
CA GLU A 233 -3.28 28.10 14.77
C GLU A 233 -4.52 28.92 14.42
N MET A 234 -5.15 28.65 13.27
CA MET A 234 -6.42 29.26 12.87
C MET A 234 -7.53 29.03 13.90
N ASP A 235 -7.65 27.80 14.41
CA ASP A 235 -8.67 27.43 15.42
C ASP A 235 -8.42 28.14 16.77
N ILE A 236 -7.16 28.30 17.18
CA ILE A 236 -6.77 28.96 18.46
C ILE A 236 -6.98 30.47 18.38
N ILE A 237 -6.52 31.10 17.28
CA ILE A 237 -6.55 32.56 17.13
C ILE A 237 -7.93 33.03 16.65
N GLY A 238 -8.71 32.15 16.01
CA GLY A 238 -10.09 32.40 15.62
C GLY A 238 -10.26 33.10 14.27
N TYR A 239 -9.30 32.96 13.35
CA TYR A 239 -9.42 33.48 11.98
C TYR A 239 -9.51 32.35 10.95
N THR A 240 -10.19 32.64 9.83
CA THR A 240 -10.35 31.72 8.70
C THR A 240 -9.23 31.90 7.68
N TYR A 241 -9.00 30.88 6.85
CA TYR A 241 -8.03 30.97 5.74
C TYR A 241 -8.28 32.17 4.80
N GLN A 242 -9.55 32.53 4.55
CA GLN A 242 -9.89 33.70 3.74
C GLN A 242 -9.46 35.01 4.42
N GLN A 243 -9.62 35.09 5.74
CA GLN A 243 -9.16 36.25 6.53
C GLN A 243 -7.63 36.31 6.55
N GLU A 244 -6.92 35.20 6.78
CA GLU A 244 -5.46 35.12 6.72
C GLU A 244 -4.92 35.66 5.39
N ARG A 245 -5.43 35.13 4.27
CA ARG A 245 -5.02 35.57 2.93
C ARG A 245 -5.36 37.03 2.67
N SER A 246 -6.46 37.55 3.24
CA SER A 246 -6.78 38.98 3.14
C SER A 246 -5.75 39.84 3.88
N PHE A 247 -5.34 39.46 5.09
CA PHE A 247 -4.29 40.15 5.84
C PHE A 247 -2.94 40.08 5.13
N ASP A 248 -2.55 38.91 4.60
CA ASP A 248 -1.34 38.74 3.79
C ASP A 248 -1.32 39.71 2.59
N THR A 249 -2.45 39.83 1.88
CA THR A 249 -2.55 40.73 0.72
C THR A 249 -2.46 42.20 1.12
N LEU A 250 -3.04 42.58 2.26
CA LEU A 250 -2.95 43.94 2.80
C LEU A 250 -1.52 44.27 3.23
N GLU A 251 -0.85 43.35 3.93
CA GLU A 251 0.54 43.52 4.35
C GLU A 251 1.49 43.57 3.14
N GLY A 252 1.27 42.71 2.14
CA GLY A 252 2.02 42.72 0.87
C GLY A 252 1.83 44.00 0.06
N ALA A 253 0.63 44.60 0.11
CA ALA A 253 0.38 45.91 -0.48
C ALA A 253 1.07 47.03 0.31
N ALA A 254 1.04 46.98 1.64
CA ALA A 254 1.67 47.96 2.52
C ALA A 254 3.20 47.96 2.42
N LYS A 255 3.86 46.80 2.27
CA LYS A 255 5.32 46.69 2.11
C LYS A 255 5.84 47.18 0.74
N ASN A 256 4.96 47.36 -0.25
CA ASN A 256 5.32 47.87 -1.58
C ASN A 256 5.19 49.41 -1.64
N GLU A 257 5.93 50.11 -0.77
CA GLU A 257 5.88 51.58 -0.63
C GLU A 257 6.47 52.34 -1.86
N GLY A 258 7.14 51.65 -2.78
CA GLY A 258 7.95 52.26 -3.85
C GLY A 258 7.29 52.39 -5.24
N SER A 259 6.01 52.02 -5.41
CA SER A 259 5.33 52.17 -6.71
C SER A 259 4.30 53.29 -6.64
N MET A 260 4.27 54.17 -7.65
CA MET A 260 3.38 55.34 -7.80
C MET A 260 1.87 54.99 -7.78
N GLN A 261 1.51 53.71 -7.61
CA GLN A 261 0.18 53.18 -7.37
C GLN A 261 -0.22 53.18 -5.89
N SER A 262 0.73 53.39 -4.96
CA SER A 262 0.52 53.36 -3.51
C SER A 262 -0.37 54.49 -2.99
N ASP A 263 -0.35 55.67 -3.62
CA ASP A 263 -1.23 56.79 -3.26
C ASP A 263 -2.72 56.53 -3.58
N ILE A 264 -3.00 55.73 -4.62
CA ILE A 264 -4.38 55.37 -4.98
C ILE A 264 -4.86 54.18 -4.12
N MET A 265 -3.97 53.27 -3.73
CA MET A 265 -4.31 52.12 -2.89
C MET A 265 -4.40 52.46 -1.40
N GLY A 266 -3.59 53.40 -0.90
CA GLY A 266 -3.71 53.97 0.45
C GLY A 266 -4.99 54.77 0.65
N ALA A 267 -5.47 55.47 -0.38
CA ALA A 267 -6.74 56.17 -0.37
C ALA A 267 -7.96 55.25 -0.55
N GLY A 268 -7.83 54.14 -1.29
CA GLY A 268 -8.92 53.19 -1.54
C GLY A 268 -9.26 52.29 -0.34
N LEU A 269 -8.28 51.97 0.51
CA LEU A 269 -8.46 51.16 1.72
C LEU A 269 -8.78 51.98 2.97
N GLY A 270 -8.36 53.25 3.03
CA GLY A 270 -8.73 54.19 4.10
C GLY A 270 -10.21 54.61 4.09
N MET A 271 -10.91 54.43 2.96
CA MET A 271 -12.34 54.74 2.82
C MET A 271 -13.29 53.56 3.09
N GLY A 272 -12.76 52.35 3.36
CA GLY A 272 -13.57 51.16 3.61
C GLY A 272 -14.09 51.00 5.05
N MET A 273 -13.60 51.83 5.99
CA MET A 273 -13.84 51.64 7.43
C MET A 273 -14.29 52.89 8.21
N GLY A 274 -14.60 54.00 7.55
CA GLY A 274 -14.99 55.22 8.27
C GLY A 274 -15.91 56.16 7.50
N VAL A 275 -17.09 56.37 8.09
CA VAL A 275 -17.91 57.59 7.98
C VAL A 275 -18.70 57.79 6.69
N GLY A 276 -20.00 57.47 6.77
CA GLY A 276 -21.00 58.14 5.96
C GLY A 276 -21.12 59.61 6.34
N LEU A 277 -21.43 60.47 5.35
CA LEU A 277 -21.64 61.94 5.33
C LEU A 277 -20.68 62.52 4.27
N GLY A 278 -21.06 63.19 3.20
CA GLY A 278 -22.30 63.87 2.83
C GLY A 278 -21.93 64.96 1.80
N GLY A 279 -22.26 64.74 0.53
CA GLY A 279 -22.89 65.77 -0.31
C GLY A 279 -22.14 66.98 -0.89
N SER A 280 -20.81 67.16 -0.78
CA SER A 280 -20.23 68.49 -1.10
C SER A 280 -19.12 68.59 -2.17
N PHE A 281 -18.81 67.53 -2.94
CA PHE A 281 -17.73 67.59 -3.94
C PHE A 281 -18.21 67.63 -5.42
N SER A 282 -19.46 68.03 -5.65
CA SER A 282 -20.08 67.98 -7.01
C SER A 282 -19.86 69.24 -7.86
N GLY A 283 -19.22 70.30 -7.34
CA GLY A 283 -19.12 71.59 -8.03
C GLY A 283 -17.87 71.79 -8.91
N GLU A 284 -16.76 71.11 -8.61
CA GLU A 284 -15.44 71.52 -9.11
C GLU A 284 -14.82 70.56 -10.14
N MET A 285 -15.60 69.60 -10.67
CA MET A 285 -15.12 68.63 -11.67
C MET A 285 -15.67 68.90 -13.09
N SER A 286 -16.55 69.89 -13.27
CA SER A 286 -17.18 70.20 -14.58
C SER A 286 -16.25 70.93 -15.56
N GLN A 287 -15.10 71.43 -15.11
CA GLN A 287 -14.19 72.24 -15.94
C GLN A 287 -12.99 71.44 -16.50
N MET A 288 -12.82 70.17 -16.11
CA MET A 288 -11.71 69.33 -16.57
C MET A 288 -12.09 68.42 -17.75
N SER A 289 -13.34 68.45 -18.21
CA SER A 289 -13.85 67.58 -19.29
C SER A 289 -13.58 68.07 -20.72
N LYS A 290 -12.68 69.05 -20.91
CA LYS A 290 -12.39 69.65 -22.21
C LYS A 290 -10.95 69.48 -22.70
N VAL A 291 -10.16 68.65 -22.02
CA VAL A 291 -8.82 68.30 -22.46
C VAL A 291 -8.70 66.78 -22.45
N MET A 292 -8.21 66.22 -23.56
CA MET A 292 -7.96 64.80 -23.84
C MET A 292 -9.12 64.02 -24.46
N SER A 293 -9.43 64.40 -25.71
CA SER A 293 -9.79 63.43 -26.74
C SER A 293 -8.50 62.95 -27.41
N THR A 294 -8.09 61.72 -27.14
CA THR A 294 -7.17 60.95 -28.00
C THR A 294 -7.60 59.50 -28.03
N LYS A 295 -7.96 59.05 -29.23
CA LYS A 295 -7.88 57.70 -29.80
C LYS A 295 -7.51 56.56 -28.85
N GLU A 296 -8.49 55.68 -28.62
CA GLU A 296 -8.48 54.22 -28.81
C GLU A 296 -9.59 53.65 -27.92
N THR A 297 -10.63 53.10 -28.55
CA THR A 297 -11.68 52.37 -27.85
C THR A 297 -11.08 51.07 -27.30
N PRO A 298 -11.06 50.84 -25.97
CA PRO A 298 -10.65 49.55 -25.43
C PRO A 298 -11.71 48.52 -25.77
N ALA A 299 -11.31 47.33 -26.24
CA ALA A 299 -12.24 46.24 -26.48
C ALA A 299 -12.76 45.72 -25.13
N VAL A 300 -14.08 45.71 -24.95
CA VAL A 300 -14.72 45.35 -23.69
C VAL A 300 -15.34 43.96 -23.82
N SER A 301 -15.02 43.04 -22.90
CA SER A 301 -15.61 41.69 -22.88
C SER A 301 -16.90 41.69 -22.05
N ILE A 302 -18.04 41.34 -22.67
CA ILE A 302 -19.34 41.34 -22.00
C ILE A 302 -19.61 39.98 -21.35
N CYS A 303 -19.88 39.97 -20.05
CA CYS A 303 -20.24 38.75 -19.33
C CYS A 303 -21.58 38.19 -19.81
N LYS A 304 -21.59 36.96 -20.33
CA LYS A 304 -22.81 36.31 -20.85
C LYS A 304 -23.89 36.00 -19.79
N GLN A 305 -23.56 36.08 -18.51
CA GLN A 305 -24.47 35.75 -17.40
C GLN A 305 -25.15 36.99 -16.81
N CYS A 306 -24.37 38.05 -16.52
CA CYS A 306 -24.90 39.26 -15.89
C CYS A 306 -24.85 40.50 -16.80
N HIS A 307 -24.40 40.33 -18.05
CA HIS A 307 -24.27 41.38 -19.08
C HIS A 307 -23.37 42.56 -18.66
N HIS A 308 -22.54 42.37 -17.63
CA HIS A 308 -21.61 43.39 -17.19
C HIS A 308 -20.43 43.52 -18.15
N PRO A 309 -20.06 44.73 -18.57
CA PRO A 309 -18.83 44.99 -19.31
C PRO A 309 -17.59 44.78 -18.41
N ASN A 310 -16.62 44.00 -18.88
CA ASN A 310 -15.36 43.74 -18.16
C ASN A 310 -14.17 44.18 -19.03
N GLN A 311 -13.04 44.45 -18.38
CA GLN A 311 -11.81 44.82 -19.07
C GLN A 311 -11.33 43.71 -20.02
N GLU A 312 -10.61 44.08 -21.07
CA GLU A 312 -10.04 43.16 -22.05
C GLU A 312 -9.19 42.07 -21.34
N ASN A 313 -9.38 40.81 -21.72
CA ASN A 313 -8.69 39.64 -21.13
C ASN A 313 -8.96 39.34 -19.63
N SER A 314 -10.01 39.90 -19.03
CA SER A 314 -10.43 39.50 -17.67
C SER A 314 -10.78 38.00 -17.64
N ALA A 315 -10.12 37.21 -16.79
CA ALA A 315 -10.39 35.76 -16.69
C ALA A 315 -11.72 35.43 -15.97
N PHE A 316 -12.23 36.37 -15.17
CA PHE A 316 -13.47 36.27 -14.40
C PHE A 316 -14.21 37.60 -14.43
N CYS A 317 -15.53 37.54 -14.37
CA CYS A 317 -16.39 38.71 -14.34
C CYS A 317 -16.24 39.41 -13.00
N SER A 318 -15.86 40.69 -13.05
CA SER A 318 -15.64 41.53 -11.87
C SER A 318 -16.91 41.73 -11.02
N LYS A 319 -18.10 41.51 -11.59
CA LYS A 319 -19.37 41.68 -10.88
C LYS A 319 -19.93 40.38 -10.30
N CYS A 320 -19.93 39.29 -11.06
CA CYS A 320 -20.61 38.05 -10.65
C CYS A 320 -19.67 36.87 -10.39
N GLY A 321 -18.36 37.05 -10.58
CA GLY A 321 -17.35 36.01 -10.35
C GLY A 321 -17.31 34.89 -11.38
N ASN A 322 -18.25 34.85 -12.34
CA ASN A 322 -18.26 33.83 -13.38
C ASN A 322 -17.07 34.00 -14.34
N SER A 323 -16.46 32.88 -14.71
CA SER A 323 -15.32 32.88 -15.64
C SER A 323 -15.70 33.45 -17.00
N LEU A 324 -14.84 34.33 -17.51
CA LEU A 324 -14.91 34.93 -18.84
C LEU A 324 -13.89 34.32 -19.79
N ALA A 325 -12.99 33.48 -19.28
CA ALA A 325 -12.05 32.73 -20.10
C ALA A 325 -12.83 31.74 -20.99
N GLU A 326 -12.70 31.89 -22.30
CA GLU A 326 -12.93 30.75 -23.19
C GLU A 326 -11.86 29.72 -22.85
N LYS A 327 -12.27 28.64 -22.17
CA LYS A 327 -11.40 27.48 -21.99
C LYS A 327 -10.93 27.08 -23.38
N SER A 328 -9.62 27.18 -23.64
CA SER A 328 -9.00 26.47 -24.75
C SER A 328 -9.22 24.99 -24.48
N VAL A 329 -10.31 24.46 -25.03
CA VAL A 329 -10.69 23.08 -24.82
C VAL A 329 -9.65 22.27 -25.56
N ALA A 330 -8.90 21.43 -24.85
CA ALA A 330 -8.00 20.47 -25.47
C ALA A 330 -8.79 19.72 -26.56
N THR A 331 -8.36 19.81 -27.81
CA THR A 331 -9.02 19.18 -28.95
C THR A 331 -8.38 17.82 -29.27
N THR A 332 -9.13 16.97 -29.96
CA THR A 332 -8.65 15.73 -30.57
C THR A 332 -9.35 15.55 -31.92
N ASP A 333 -8.78 14.77 -32.83
CA ASP A 333 -9.38 14.53 -34.13
C ASP A 333 -10.40 13.39 -34.05
N CYS A 334 -11.54 13.55 -34.71
CA CYS A 334 -12.57 12.51 -34.81
C CYS A 334 -12.03 11.33 -35.61
N ASN A 335 -12.16 10.12 -35.08
CA ASN A 335 -11.75 8.89 -35.79
C ASN A 335 -12.53 8.68 -37.11
N ASN A 336 -13.78 9.16 -37.19
CA ASN A 336 -14.67 8.93 -38.32
C ASN A 336 -14.54 9.98 -39.43
N CYS A 337 -14.47 11.28 -39.07
CA CYS A 337 -14.45 12.37 -40.06
C CYS A 337 -13.18 13.23 -40.06
N GLY A 338 -12.26 13.03 -39.11
CA GLY A 338 -11.03 13.81 -38.97
C GLY A 338 -11.21 15.25 -38.50
N HIS A 339 -12.45 15.69 -38.19
CA HIS A 339 -12.68 17.03 -37.66
C HIS A 339 -12.23 17.14 -36.20
N ALA A 340 -11.61 18.26 -35.85
CA ALA A 340 -11.21 18.54 -34.48
C ALA A 340 -12.45 18.68 -33.58
N LEU A 341 -12.55 17.82 -32.57
CA LEU A 341 -13.58 17.88 -31.54
C LEU A 341 -12.97 18.21 -30.16
N PRO A 342 -13.68 18.94 -29.30
CA PRO A 342 -13.25 19.19 -27.94
C PRO A 342 -13.25 17.88 -27.11
N LYS A 343 -12.17 17.60 -26.36
CA LYS A 343 -12.10 16.42 -25.48
C LYS A 343 -13.21 16.47 -24.42
N GLY A 344 -13.97 15.38 -24.31
CA GLY A 344 -15.07 15.24 -23.34
C GLY A 344 -16.46 15.56 -23.90
N THR A 345 -16.60 15.83 -25.20
CA THR A 345 -17.91 15.85 -25.87
C THR A 345 -18.53 14.44 -25.88
N LYS A 346 -19.86 14.35 -26.01
CA LYS A 346 -20.53 13.05 -26.17
C LYS A 346 -20.53 12.57 -27.62
N PHE A 347 -20.58 13.51 -28.56
CA PHE A 347 -20.64 13.25 -30.00
C PHE A 347 -19.79 14.28 -30.74
N CYS A 348 -19.24 13.89 -31.89
CA CYS A 348 -18.57 14.78 -32.82
C CYS A 348 -19.60 15.79 -33.37
N PRO A 349 -19.35 17.11 -33.26
CA PRO A 349 -20.28 18.13 -33.73
C PRO A 349 -20.43 18.18 -35.26
N ASN A 350 -19.50 17.56 -36.00
CA ASN A 350 -19.50 17.57 -37.46
C ASN A 350 -20.21 16.35 -38.07
N CYS A 351 -19.86 15.13 -37.65
CA CYS A 351 -20.42 13.90 -38.23
C CYS A 351 -21.43 13.18 -37.33
N GLY A 352 -21.61 13.62 -36.08
CA GLY A 352 -22.54 12.99 -35.13
C GLY A 352 -22.05 11.68 -34.51
N ASP A 353 -20.83 11.23 -34.82
CA ASP A 353 -20.27 10.01 -34.25
C ASP A 353 -20.03 10.14 -32.75
N LYS A 354 -20.18 9.04 -31.99
CA LYS A 354 -20.02 9.07 -30.54
C LYS A 354 -18.54 9.13 -30.18
N TYR A 355 -18.18 10.00 -29.23
CA TYR A 355 -16.79 10.14 -28.81
C TYR A 355 -16.38 8.99 -27.86
N HIS A 356 -15.43 8.16 -28.29
CA HIS A 356 -14.88 7.04 -27.52
C HIS A 356 -13.47 7.36 -27.03
N ALA A 357 -13.41 8.16 -25.98
CA ALA A 357 -12.17 8.67 -25.41
C ALA A 357 -11.26 7.55 -24.87
N CYS A 358 -10.01 7.52 -25.34
CA CYS A 358 -8.96 6.73 -24.69
C CYS A 358 -8.68 7.29 -23.28
N PRO A 359 -8.70 6.47 -22.21
CA PRO A 359 -8.42 6.93 -20.85
C PRO A 359 -7.01 7.50 -20.66
N SER A 360 -6.04 7.09 -21.49
CA SER A 360 -4.64 7.47 -21.36
C SER A 360 -4.30 8.77 -22.09
N CYS A 361 -4.74 8.94 -23.34
CA CYS A 361 -4.37 10.10 -24.16
C CYS A 361 -5.55 10.99 -24.60
N GLY A 362 -6.79 10.51 -24.45
CA GLY A 362 -7.99 11.21 -24.88
C GLY A 362 -8.16 11.28 -26.40
N ALA A 363 -7.52 10.40 -27.17
CA ALA A 363 -7.84 10.23 -28.59
C ALA A 363 -9.22 9.58 -28.76
N ASP A 364 -9.92 9.93 -29.84
CA ASP A 364 -11.16 9.27 -30.25
C ASP A 364 -10.86 7.92 -30.92
N ASN A 365 -11.73 6.92 -30.72
CA ASN A 365 -11.51 5.56 -31.22
C ASN A 365 -12.81 4.97 -31.76
N ALA A 366 -12.74 3.88 -32.52
CA ALA A 366 -13.94 3.16 -32.95
C ALA A 366 -14.67 2.52 -31.75
N GLU A 367 -15.99 2.33 -31.88
CA GLU A 367 -16.89 1.83 -30.82
C GLU A 367 -16.42 0.51 -30.16
N ASN A 368 -15.70 -0.33 -30.90
CA ASN A 368 -15.16 -1.61 -30.44
C ASN A 368 -13.63 -1.71 -30.62
N ALA A 369 -12.91 -0.59 -30.60
CA ALA A 369 -11.45 -0.62 -30.68
C ALA A 369 -10.88 -1.37 -29.48
N LEU A 370 -10.03 -2.38 -29.71
CA LEU A 370 -9.33 -3.11 -28.65
C LEU A 370 -8.13 -2.31 -28.11
N GLU A 371 -7.54 -1.48 -28.95
CA GLU A 371 -6.38 -0.64 -28.63
C GLU A 371 -6.61 0.78 -29.14
N CYS A 372 -6.01 1.76 -28.46
CA CYS A 372 -6.10 3.14 -28.87
C CYS A 372 -5.33 3.40 -30.17
N ILE A 373 -5.94 4.11 -31.11
CA ILE A 373 -5.34 4.45 -32.40
C ILE A 373 -4.07 5.29 -32.30
N GLN A 374 -3.92 6.08 -31.23
CA GLN A 374 -2.74 6.94 -31.04
C GLN A 374 -1.70 6.38 -30.08
N CYS A 375 -2.11 5.80 -28.94
CA CYS A 375 -1.16 5.37 -27.90
C CYS A 375 -1.02 3.86 -27.76
N HIS A 376 -1.76 3.08 -28.55
CA HIS A 376 -1.77 1.60 -28.53
C HIS A 376 -2.09 0.97 -27.16
N GLN A 377 -2.61 1.74 -26.21
CA GLN A 377 -3.06 1.21 -24.92
C GLN A 377 -4.40 0.48 -25.09
N PRO A 378 -4.62 -0.64 -24.37
CA PRO A 378 -5.88 -1.37 -24.40
C PRO A 378 -7.07 -0.50 -23.99
N MET A 379 -8.14 -0.55 -24.78
CA MET A 379 -9.36 0.18 -24.51
C MET A 379 -10.24 -0.55 -23.49
N PRO A 380 -11.03 0.16 -22.67
CA PRO A 380 -12.02 -0.47 -21.80
C PRO A 380 -13.07 -1.24 -22.60
N SER A 381 -13.43 -2.44 -22.11
CA SER A 381 -14.45 -3.27 -22.76
C SER A 381 -15.53 -3.73 -21.76
N PRO A 382 -16.79 -3.81 -22.19
CA PRO A 382 -17.88 -4.30 -21.36
C PRO A 382 -17.75 -5.81 -21.11
N CYS A 383 -18.08 -6.25 -19.90
CA CYS A 383 -18.14 -7.68 -19.59
C CYS A 383 -19.27 -8.36 -20.36
N PRO A 384 -19.04 -9.49 -21.05
CA PRO A 384 -20.08 -10.19 -21.80
C PRO A 384 -21.20 -10.77 -20.92
N ASN A 385 -20.95 -10.96 -19.63
CA ASN A 385 -21.94 -11.53 -18.70
C ASN A 385 -22.76 -10.44 -17.98
N CYS A 386 -22.11 -9.43 -17.40
CA CYS A 386 -22.79 -8.43 -16.57
C CYS A 386 -22.76 -6.99 -17.13
N ASN A 387 -22.17 -6.80 -18.31
CA ASN A 387 -22.04 -5.51 -18.99
C ASN A 387 -21.26 -4.43 -18.21
N HIS A 388 -20.58 -4.80 -17.12
CA HIS A 388 -19.70 -3.90 -16.37
C HIS A 388 -18.50 -3.51 -17.22
N MET A 389 -18.18 -2.22 -17.29
CA MET A 389 -17.05 -1.71 -18.05
C MET A 389 -15.74 -2.00 -17.32
N ASN A 390 -14.90 -2.86 -17.89
CA ASN A 390 -13.62 -3.23 -17.29
C ASN A 390 -12.48 -2.47 -17.98
N SER A 391 -11.39 -2.21 -17.26
CA SER A 391 -10.20 -1.64 -17.87
C SER A 391 -9.55 -2.68 -18.80
N GLY A 392 -8.95 -2.21 -19.90
CA GLY A 392 -8.45 -3.07 -20.98
C GLY A 392 -7.33 -4.05 -20.61
N HIS A 393 -6.83 -4.00 -19.37
CA HIS A 393 -5.77 -4.90 -18.85
C HIS A 393 -6.29 -5.99 -17.90
N THR A 394 -7.60 -6.09 -17.68
CA THR A 394 -8.17 -7.00 -16.68
C THR A 394 -8.45 -8.39 -17.24
N LYS A 395 -7.95 -9.43 -16.55
CA LYS A 395 -8.21 -10.84 -16.92
C LYS A 395 -9.57 -11.35 -16.47
N PHE A 396 -10.18 -10.68 -15.49
CA PHE A 396 -11.48 -11.02 -14.92
C PHE A 396 -12.30 -9.77 -14.72
N CYS A 397 -13.62 -9.89 -14.87
CA CYS A 397 -14.53 -8.81 -14.59
C CYS A 397 -14.50 -8.45 -13.11
N GLY A 398 -14.23 -7.18 -12.79
CA GLY A 398 -14.19 -6.67 -11.42
C GLY A 398 -15.52 -6.72 -10.68
N ASN A 399 -16.63 -6.95 -11.39
CA ASN A 399 -17.97 -7.04 -10.81
C ASN A 399 -18.46 -8.50 -10.67
N CYS A 400 -18.36 -9.32 -11.72
CA CYS A 400 -18.94 -10.68 -11.74
C CYS A 400 -17.91 -11.82 -11.81
N GLY A 401 -16.61 -11.53 -11.87
CA GLY A 401 -15.54 -12.54 -11.92
C GLY A 401 -15.44 -13.32 -13.24
N THR A 402 -16.25 -12.99 -14.25
CA THR A 402 -16.16 -13.64 -15.57
C THR A 402 -14.81 -13.37 -16.22
N GLY A 403 -14.15 -14.41 -16.75
CA GLY A 403 -12.87 -14.27 -17.46
C GLY A 403 -13.03 -13.44 -18.73
N LEU A 404 -12.19 -12.43 -18.90
CA LEU A 404 -12.19 -11.47 -20.01
C LEU A 404 -11.00 -11.69 -20.96
N SER A 405 -10.22 -12.74 -20.75
CA SER A 405 -9.08 -13.05 -21.60
C SER A 405 -9.54 -13.43 -23.01
N LEU A 406 -8.88 -12.84 -24.00
CA LEU A 406 -9.05 -13.22 -25.41
C LEU A 406 -8.59 -14.66 -25.58
N LYS A 407 -9.41 -15.50 -26.21
CA LYS A 407 -9.08 -16.90 -26.45
C LYS A 407 -9.11 -17.22 -27.93
N CYS A 408 -8.19 -18.07 -28.35
CA CYS A 408 -8.22 -18.63 -29.70
C CYS A 408 -9.50 -19.44 -29.89
N SER A 409 -10.29 -19.11 -30.92
CA SER A 409 -11.51 -19.83 -31.28
C SER A 409 -11.30 -21.33 -31.53
N ARG A 410 -10.09 -21.71 -31.96
CA ARG A 410 -9.74 -23.11 -32.28
C ARG A 410 -9.25 -23.92 -31.08
N CYS A 411 -8.29 -23.41 -30.31
CA CYS A 411 -7.64 -24.18 -29.23
C CYS A 411 -7.91 -23.63 -27.82
N GLN A 412 -8.67 -22.55 -27.69
CA GLN A 412 -9.00 -21.88 -26.42
C GLN A 412 -7.79 -21.31 -25.65
N HIS A 413 -6.59 -21.31 -26.26
CA HIS A 413 -5.39 -20.69 -25.70
C HIS A 413 -5.55 -19.18 -25.57
N GLU A 414 -5.02 -18.59 -24.49
CA GLU A 414 -5.06 -17.15 -24.22
C GLU A 414 -4.22 -16.38 -25.26
N VAL A 415 -4.81 -15.42 -25.96
CA VAL A 415 -4.15 -14.61 -26.99
C VAL A 415 -4.07 -13.15 -26.57
N LYS A 416 -3.14 -12.40 -27.15
CA LYS A 416 -3.00 -10.95 -26.89
C LYS A 416 -3.79 -10.12 -27.91
N PRO A 417 -4.28 -8.93 -27.53
CA PRO A 417 -4.79 -7.95 -28.50
C PRO A 417 -3.76 -7.70 -29.61
N GLY A 418 -4.21 -7.57 -30.87
CA GLY A 418 -3.35 -7.34 -32.04
C GLY A 418 -2.57 -8.56 -32.56
N GLN A 419 -2.67 -9.73 -31.90
CA GLN A 419 -2.00 -10.95 -32.32
C GLN A 419 -2.64 -11.55 -33.59
N LYS A 420 -1.85 -11.72 -34.67
CA LYS A 420 -2.36 -12.22 -35.96
C LYS A 420 -2.55 -13.74 -36.01
N PHE A 421 -1.73 -14.49 -35.27
CA PHE A 421 -1.75 -15.95 -35.25
C PHE A 421 -1.68 -16.48 -33.82
N CYS A 422 -2.44 -17.54 -33.51
CA CYS A 422 -2.31 -18.24 -32.24
C CYS A 422 -0.92 -18.88 -32.14
N LEU A 423 -0.16 -18.56 -31.08
CA LEU A 423 1.20 -19.09 -30.87
C LEU A 423 1.22 -20.58 -30.52
N ASP A 424 0.07 -21.15 -30.15
CA ASP A 424 -0.06 -22.54 -29.74
C ASP A 424 -0.52 -23.43 -30.89
N CYS A 425 -1.58 -23.04 -31.61
CA CYS A 425 -2.16 -23.86 -32.69
C CYS A 425 -1.99 -23.30 -34.12
N GLY A 426 -1.37 -22.13 -34.29
CA GLY A 426 -1.14 -21.50 -35.60
C GLY A 426 -2.38 -20.92 -36.28
N ASN A 427 -3.55 -20.93 -35.61
CA ASN A 427 -4.79 -20.41 -36.19
C ASN A 427 -4.69 -18.92 -36.51
N ASN A 428 -5.15 -18.50 -37.69
CA ASN A 428 -5.28 -17.09 -38.07
C ASN A 428 -6.39 -16.44 -37.23
N LEU A 429 -6.04 -15.42 -36.44
CA LEU A 429 -6.95 -14.72 -35.54
C LEU A 429 -7.62 -13.52 -36.21
N GLN A 430 -7.24 -13.15 -37.45
CA GLN A 430 -7.81 -12.01 -38.17
C GLN A 430 -9.09 -12.36 -38.95
N GLU A 431 -9.37 -13.64 -39.20
CA GLU A 431 -10.51 -14.10 -40.02
C GLU A 431 -11.79 -14.40 -39.23
N GLY A 432 -11.73 -14.38 -37.90
CA GLY A 432 -12.88 -14.62 -37.03
C GLY A 432 -13.12 -13.43 -36.11
N GLY A 433 -13.95 -12.49 -36.56
CA GLY A 433 -14.40 -11.34 -35.77
C GLY A 433 -15.13 -11.78 -34.51
N GLN A 434 -14.37 -11.95 -33.43
CA GLN A 434 -14.70 -11.91 -32.01
C GLN A 434 -13.41 -12.35 -31.27
N ALA A 435 -12.39 -11.49 -31.35
CA ALA A 435 -11.36 -11.38 -30.32
C ALA A 435 -11.72 -10.13 -29.54
#